data_AF-A0AA42XV19-F1
#
_entry.id   AF-A0AA42XV19-F1
#
_cell.length_a   1.000
_cell.length_b   1.000
_cell.length_c   1.000
_cell.angle_alpha   90.00
_cell.angle_beta   90.00
_cell.angle_gamma   90.00
#
_symmetry.space_group_name_H-M   'P 1'
#
loop_
_entity.id
_entity.type
_entity.pdbx_description
1 polymer ?
#
loop_
_entity_poly.entity_id
_entity_poly.type
_entity_poly.pdbx_seq_one_letter_code
_entity_poly.pdbx_strand_id
1 'polypeptide(L)'
;MIVLSLTMFTGGCNDTGGTGGSAGTDGSAGTGGSAGAGGLGGQGGTGGVASACGPIPSNVIDVTDEDELFAALTSAPAGSTVRLPAGTFTPPIRNWPLPEEQNTGEWPTQVLVKNVTLIGAGNGQTTLAMLGDEFGSVGLTTFGDAILRDLEIDAGAFWGVTAIGAKSLTLCNVTVKTDGADGVQFSQWPGGGDGFVGIYDSEIAYLGSTERHVGIDLYCLDQSGDISAEIRNSRISGWYVGVSYTNLTTESCSVSLTADCKGFTNNELANVMYTECTPPDCTQFVEECP
;
A
#
# COMPACT_ATOMS: atom_id res chain seq x y z
N MET A 1 -47.08 5.54 -3.12
CA MET A 1 -47.05 4.45 -4.10
C MET A 1 -46.23 4.95 -5.27
N ILE A 2 -44.92 4.70 -5.25
CA ILE A 2 -43.96 5.21 -6.23
C ILE A 2 -43.62 4.05 -7.15
N VAL A 3 -43.90 4.22 -8.44
CA VAL A 3 -43.61 3.27 -9.51
C VAL A 3 -42.18 3.53 -9.97
N LEU A 4 -41.26 2.60 -9.68
CA LEU A 4 -39.93 2.56 -10.31
C LEU A 4 -40.03 1.78 -11.62
N SER A 5 -39.81 2.44 -12.75
CA SER A 5 -39.58 1.79 -14.04
C SER A 5 -38.12 1.34 -14.13
N LEU A 6 -37.93 0.03 -14.28
CA LEU A 6 -36.66 -0.62 -14.55
C LEU A 6 -36.44 -0.70 -16.06
N THR A 7 -35.45 0.02 -16.59
CA THR A 7 -34.99 -0.17 -17.98
C THR A 7 -33.79 -1.10 -17.97
N MET A 8 -34.01 -2.34 -18.44
CA MET A 8 -32.94 -3.30 -18.74
C MET A 8 -32.28 -2.93 -20.06
N PHE A 9 -30.96 -2.71 -20.05
CA PHE A 9 -30.14 -2.75 -21.25
C PHE A 9 -29.48 -4.13 -21.37
N THR A 10 -29.86 -4.88 -22.39
CA THR A 10 -29.16 -6.09 -22.84
C THR A 10 -28.10 -5.67 -23.87
N GLY A 11 -26.83 -5.65 -23.46
CA GLY A 11 -25.67 -5.51 -24.36
C GLY A 11 -24.91 -6.83 -24.39
N GLY A 12 -25.01 -7.55 -25.51
CA GLY A 12 -24.44 -8.90 -25.68
C GLY A 12 -22.92 -8.89 -25.84
N CYS A 13 -22.27 -9.84 -25.17
CA CYS A 13 -20.91 -10.28 -25.47
C CYS A 13 -20.90 -11.02 -26.82
N ASN A 14 -19.92 -10.72 -27.68
CA ASN A 14 -19.65 -11.50 -28.87
C ASN A 14 -18.15 -11.81 -28.93
N ASP A 15 -17.75 -12.90 -28.27
CA ASP A 15 -16.43 -13.50 -28.38
C ASP A 15 -16.42 -14.53 -29.53
N THR A 16 -15.55 -14.29 -30.50
CA THR A 16 -15.05 -15.29 -31.47
C THR A 16 -13.53 -15.15 -31.35
N GLY A 17 -12.76 -16.10 -30.83
CA GLY A 17 -12.65 -17.51 -31.23
C GLY A 17 -11.40 -17.65 -32.12
N GLY A 18 -10.32 -18.29 -31.64
CA GLY A 18 -9.18 -18.63 -32.50
C GLY A 18 -7.86 -18.96 -31.79
N THR A 19 -7.61 -20.26 -31.65
CA THR A 19 -6.43 -20.93 -31.07
C THR A 19 -5.23 -21.06 -32.03
N GLY A 20 -4.02 -21.19 -31.46
CA GLY A 20 -2.84 -21.81 -32.11
C GLY A 20 -1.53 -21.06 -31.79
N GLY A 21 -0.40 -21.67 -31.44
CA GLY A 21 0.01 -23.06 -31.37
C GLY A 21 1.36 -23.18 -30.63
N SER A 22 1.79 -24.42 -30.43
CA SER A 22 2.89 -24.84 -29.55
C SER A 22 4.29 -24.82 -30.20
N ALA A 23 5.28 -24.91 -29.29
CA ALA A 23 6.56 -25.64 -29.37
C ALA A 23 7.81 -24.94 -29.95
N GLY A 24 8.88 -24.96 -29.14
CA GLY A 24 10.25 -24.61 -29.51
C GLY A 24 11.20 -24.68 -28.30
N THR A 25 12.18 -25.56 -28.37
CA THR A 25 13.03 -26.16 -27.31
C THR A 25 14.39 -25.47 -27.04
N ASP A 26 14.96 -25.82 -25.87
CA ASP A 26 16.39 -26.09 -25.54
C ASP A 26 17.44 -25.00 -25.24
N GLY A 27 18.16 -25.25 -24.13
CA GLY A 27 19.59 -24.99 -23.89
C GLY A 27 19.92 -23.66 -23.19
N SER A 28 20.87 -23.51 -22.27
CA SER A 28 21.86 -24.40 -21.65
C SER A 28 22.44 -23.64 -20.44
N ALA A 29 23.00 -24.39 -19.50
CA ALA A 29 23.71 -23.90 -18.32
C ALA A 29 24.99 -23.10 -18.66
N GLY A 30 25.29 -22.10 -17.83
CA GLY A 30 26.57 -21.38 -17.81
C GLY A 30 26.84 -20.84 -16.41
N THR A 31 27.77 -21.49 -15.72
CA THR A 31 28.32 -21.10 -14.41
C THR A 31 29.43 -20.05 -14.55
N GLY A 32 29.48 -19.09 -13.64
CA GLY A 32 30.73 -18.50 -13.15
C GLY A 32 30.83 -16.96 -13.24
N GLY A 33 31.24 -16.34 -12.13
CA GLY A 33 32.00 -15.07 -12.17
C GLY A 33 31.55 -13.94 -11.24
N SER A 34 31.92 -14.07 -9.97
CA SER A 34 32.35 -13.06 -8.98
C SER A 34 32.18 -11.54 -9.21
N ALA A 35 31.66 -10.91 -8.15
CA ALA A 35 32.06 -9.63 -7.52
C ALA A 35 32.44 -8.42 -8.40
N GLY A 36 31.56 -7.41 -8.38
CA GLY A 36 31.88 -6.04 -8.75
C GLY A 36 31.10 -5.05 -7.88
N ALA A 37 31.76 -4.52 -6.85
CA ALA A 37 31.34 -3.28 -6.22
C ALA A 37 31.57 -2.13 -7.23
N GLY A 38 30.53 -1.36 -7.54
CA GLY A 38 30.66 -0.27 -8.51
C GLY A 38 29.39 0.56 -8.71
N GLY A 39 29.28 1.63 -7.92
CA GLY A 39 28.77 2.94 -8.32
C GLY A 39 27.41 3.05 -9.02
N LEU A 40 26.39 3.47 -8.28
CA LEU A 40 25.23 4.15 -8.86
C LEU A 40 25.50 5.66 -8.90
N GLY A 41 26.16 6.10 -9.98
CA GLY A 41 26.13 7.47 -10.47
C GLY A 41 25.24 7.51 -11.72
N GLY A 42 24.23 8.37 -11.72
CA GLY A 42 23.08 8.26 -12.62
C GLY A 42 23.15 8.94 -13.98
N GLN A 43 21.93 9.14 -14.48
CA GLN A 43 21.43 9.89 -15.65
C GLN A 43 21.19 9.11 -16.95
N GLY A 44 19.92 9.13 -17.41
CA GLY A 44 19.62 9.78 -18.69
C GLY A 44 18.66 9.05 -19.64
N GLY A 45 17.39 9.52 -19.69
CA GLY A 45 16.44 9.33 -20.80
C GLY A 45 15.16 8.60 -20.38
N THR A 46 13.93 9.01 -20.69
CA THR A 46 13.36 10.07 -21.55
C THR A 46 11.89 10.28 -21.15
N GLY A 47 11.43 11.53 -21.01
CA GLY A 47 10.01 11.86 -20.77
C GLY A 47 9.65 12.01 -19.28
N GLY A 48 9.89 13.19 -18.73
CA GLY A 48 9.65 13.49 -17.32
C GLY A 48 8.16 13.55 -16.97
N VAL A 49 7.66 12.45 -16.43
CA VAL A 49 6.63 12.53 -15.39
C VAL A 49 7.40 12.72 -14.08
N ALA A 50 7.12 13.79 -13.34
CA ALA A 50 7.69 13.94 -12.01
C ALA A 50 7.31 12.70 -11.18
N SER A 51 8.30 12.03 -10.56
CA SER A 51 8.05 10.94 -9.61
C SER A 51 7.05 11.44 -8.58
N ALA A 52 5.91 10.77 -8.42
CA ALA A 52 4.84 11.24 -7.52
C ALA A 52 5.30 11.33 -6.05
N CYS A 53 6.30 10.55 -5.66
CA CYS A 53 6.99 10.59 -4.36
C CYS A 53 8.01 11.73 -4.23
N GLY A 54 8.21 12.56 -5.26
CA GLY A 54 9.23 13.58 -5.27
C GLY A 54 10.68 13.06 -5.22
N PRO A 55 11.65 13.95 -4.95
CA PRO A 55 13.05 13.59 -4.80
C PRO A 55 13.31 12.83 -3.48
N ILE A 56 14.28 11.92 -3.49
CA ILE A 56 14.75 11.25 -2.27
C ILE A 56 15.38 12.29 -1.33
N PRO A 57 14.96 12.38 -0.05
CA PRO A 57 15.58 13.27 0.91
C PRO A 57 17.09 13.05 1.06
N SER A 58 17.85 14.13 1.29
CA SER A 58 19.33 14.10 1.25
C SER A 58 19.99 13.40 2.44
N ASN A 59 19.27 13.22 3.56
CA ASN A 59 19.81 12.54 4.74
C ASN A 59 19.53 11.04 4.64
N VAL A 60 20.46 10.28 4.06
CA VAL A 60 20.34 8.83 3.83
C VAL A 60 21.11 8.05 4.90
N ILE A 61 20.43 7.11 5.54
CA ILE A 61 20.96 6.14 6.47
C ILE A 61 20.91 4.78 5.79
N ASP A 62 22.08 4.24 5.46
CA ASP A 62 22.20 2.90 4.90
C ASP A 62 22.18 1.86 6.03
N VAL A 63 21.37 0.83 5.86
CA VAL A 63 21.28 -0.30 6.79
C VAL A 63 21.57 -1.59 6.04
N THR A 64 22.15 -2.59 6.71
CA THR A 64 22.57 -3.85 6.08
C THR A 64 21.92 -5.07 6.68
N ASP A 65 21.31 -4.95 7.86
CA ASP A 65 20.58 -6.00 8.56
C ASP A 65 19.36 -5.44 9.32
N GLU A 66 18.57 -6.34 9.92
CA GLU A 66 17.34 -6.00 10.64
C GLU A 66 17.57 -5.21 11.94
N ASP A 67 18.72 -5.38 12.60
CA ASP A 67 19.04 -4.63 13.83
C ASP A 67 19.40 -3.19 13.49
N GLU A 68 20.17 -2.96 12.42
CA GLU A 68 20.45 -1.64 11.87
C GLU A 68 19.17 -0.96 11.35
N LEU A 69 18.29 -1.70 10.67
CA LEU A 69 16.98 -1.20 10.26
C LEU A 69 16.16 -0.71 11.46
N PHE A 70 16.08 -1.52 12.52
CA PHE A 70 15.37 -1.15 13.74
C PHE A 70 15.96 0.10 14.40
N ALA A 71 17.29 0.16 14.56
CA ALA A 71 17.97 1.30 15.15
C ALA A 71 17.77 2.58 14.33
N ALA A 72 17.85 2.48 13.00
CA ALA A 72 17.63 3.59 12.08
C ALA A 72 16.19 4.11 12.17
N LEU A 73 15.18 3.24 12.06
CA LEU A 73 13.77 3.63 12.12
C LEU A 73 13.36 4.21 13.49
N THR A 74 14.04 3.82 14.56
CA THR A 74 13.79 4.36 15.91
C THR A 74 14.38 5.75 16.12
N SER A 75 15.55 6.03 15.53
CA SER A 75 16.36 7.22 15.87
C SER A 75 16.52 8.24 14.75
N ALA A 76 16.14 7.88 13.51
CA ALA A 76 16.25 8.76 12.37
C ALA A 76 15.44 10.06 12.60
N PRO A 77 16.04 11.24 12.37
CA PRO A 77 15.29 12.49 12.38
C PRO A 77 14.16 12.48 11.35
N ALA A 78 13.05 13.16 11.65
CA ALA A 78 11.97 13.36 10.69
C ALA A 78 12.50 13.94 9.36
N GLY A 79 12.01 13.44 8.23
CA GLY A 79 12.45 13.78 6.88
C GLY A 79 13.70 13.03 6.40
N SER A 80 14.24 12.09 7.18
CA SER A 80 15.37 11.24 6.75
C SER A 80 14.92 10.11 5.82
N THR A 81 15.88 9.52 5.12
CA THR A 81 15.72 8.31 4.31
C THR A 81 16.47 7.16 4.96
N VAL A 82 15.82 6.02 5.17
CA VAL A 82 16.44 4.76 5.55
C VAL A 82 16.47 3.87 4.30
N ARG A 83 17.66 3.41 3.89
CA ARG A 83 17.86 2.66 2.64
C ARG A 83 18.31 1.23 2.93
N LEU A 84 17.54 0.29 2.37
CA LEU A 84 17.80 -1.14 2.39
C LEU A 84 18.52 -1.59 1.09
N PRO A 85 19.55 -2.43 1.17
CA PRO A 85 20.13 -3.08 0.00
C PRO A 85 19.17 -4.14 -0.57
N ALA A 86 19.56 -4.70 -1.72
CA ALA A 86 18.89 -5.87 -2.26
C ALA A 86 19.02 -7.07 -1.30
N GLY A 87 17.96 -7.84 -1.17
CA GLY A 87 17.87 -8.95 -0.24
C GLY A 87 16.48 -9.09 0.38
N THR A 88 16.29 -10.20 1.09
CA THR A 88 15.09 -10.44 1.90
C THR A 88 15.43 -10.17 3.35
N PHE A 89 14.67 -9.28 3.96
CA PHE A 89 14.74 -8.96 5.38
C PHE A 89 13.54 -9.61 6.07
N THR A 90 13.77 -10.22 7.23
CA THR A 90 12.70 -10.83 8.05
C THR A 90 12.70 -10.21 9.45
N PRO A 91 12.24 -8.94 9.60
CA PRO A 91 12.26 -8.27 10.89
C PRO A 91 11.39 -9.04 11.90
N PRO A 92 11.90 -9.35 13.11
CA PRO A 92 11.07 -9.94 14.14
C PRO A 92 10.08 -8.89 14.66
N ILE A 93 8.99 -9.34 15.28
CA ILE A 93 8.07 -8.45 15.99
C ILE A 93 8.85 -7.76 17.11
N ARG A 94 8.69 -6.44 17.20
CA ARG A 94 9.25 -5.62 18.26
C ARG A 94 8.16 -4.71 18.82
N ASN A 95 8.36 -4.32 20.06
CA ASN A 95 7.57 -3.28 20.69
C ASN A 95 8.18 -1.92 20.33
N TRP A 96 7.47 -1.16 19.49
CA TRP A 96 7.93 0.13 19.04
C TRP A 96 7.35 1.25 19.89
N PRO A 97 8.15 2.27 20.24
CA PRO A 97 7.62 3.44 20.94
C PRO A 97 6.67 4.21 20.03
N LEU A 98 5.41 4.36 20.45
CA LEU A 98 4.45 5.19 19.74
C LEU A 98 4.70 6.68 19.99
N PRO A 99 4.24 7.59 19.11
CA PRO A 99 4.21 9.01 19.40
C PRO A 99 3.49 9.30 20.73
N GLU A 100 4.03 10.20 21.56
CA GLU A 100 3.43 10.54 22.87
C GLU A 100 1.96 10.98 22.74
N GLU A 101 1.62 11.61 21.62
CA GLU A 101 0.27 12.10 21.29
C GLU A 101 -0.77 10.97 21.24
N GLN A 102 -0.35 9.73 20.98
CA GLN A 102 -1.19 8.54 20.87
C GLN A 102 -1.47 7.87 22.23
N ASN A 103 -0.81 8.29 23.33
CA ASN A 103 -1.04 7.83 24.72
C ASN A 103 -1.08 6.29 24.94
N THR A 104 -0.51 5.50 24.04
CA THR A 104 -0.76 4.04 23.95
C THR A 104 0.46 3.17 24.27
N GLY A 105 1.59 3.75 24.69
CA GLY A 105 2.76 2.98 25.11
C GLY A 105 3.52 2.36 23.93
N GLU A 106 3.71 1.04 23.95
CA GLU A 106 4.45 0.29 22.93
C GLU A 106 3.50 -0.39 21.94
N TRP A 107 3.83 -0.38 20.64
CA TRP A 107 3.07 -1.04 19.59
C TRP A 107 3.83 -2.25 19.03
N PRO A 108 3.27 -3.47 19.15
CA PRO A 108 3.89 -4.66 18.59
C PRO A 108 3.71 -4.67 17.06
N THR A 109 4.81 -4.53 16.33
CA THR A 109 4.85 -4.62 14.86
C THR A 109 6.23 -5.05 14.37
N GLN A 110 6.33 -5.61 13.17
CA GLN A 110 7.63 -6.01 12.61
C GLN A 110 8.43 -4.81 12.13
N VAL A 111 7.76 -3.82 11.53
CA VAL A 111 8.38 -2.59 11.03
C VAL A 111 7.49 -1.40 11.34
N LEU A 112 8.07 -0.36 11.94
CA LEU A 112 7.41 0.93 12.15
C LEU A 112 8.13 2.03 11.35
N VAL A 113 7.44 2.69 10.43
CA VAL A 113 7.97 3.82 9.66
C VAL A 113 7.31 5.11 10.12
N LYS A 114 8.08 6.01 10.74
CA LYS A 114 7.55 7.27 11.31
C LYS A 114 8.28 8.49 10.77
N ASN A 115 7.56 9.38 10.08
CA ASN A 115 8.11 10.64 9.57
C ASN A 115 9.37 10.48 8.71
N VAL A 116 9.56 9.34 8.04
CA VAL A 116 10.76 9.04 7.24
C VAL A 116 10.37 8.38 5.93
N THR A 117 11.31 8.37 4.99
CA THR A 117 11.25 7.55 3.78
C THR A 117 11.97 6.23 4.00
N LEU A 118 11.30 5.10 3.77
CA LEU A 118 11.92 3.79 3.69
C LEU A 118 12.05 3.40 2.21
N ILE A 119 13.26 3.14 1.75
CA ILE A 119 13.54 2.83 0.34
C ILE A 119 14.35 1.53 0.18
N GLY A 120 13.92 0.66 -0.73
CA GLY A 120 14.67 -0.52 -1.13
C GLY A 120 15.58 -0.29 -2.33
N ALA A 121 16.25 -1.34 -2.77
CA ALA A 121 17.07 -1.34 -3.98
C ALA A 121 16.25 -1.48 -5.28
N GLY A 122 14.93 -1.63 -5.18
CA GLY A 122 14.01 -1.88 -6.27
C GLY A 122 12.91 -2.87 -5.88
N ASN A 123 11.74 -2.70 -6.50
CA ASN A 123 10.67 -3.69 -6.41
C ASN A 123 11.16 -5.05 -6.96
N GLY A 124 10.98 -6.12 -6.18
CA GLY A 124 11.55 -7.45 -6.45
C GLY A 124 13.06 -7.59 -6.22
N GLN A 125 13.76 -6.53 -5.76
CA GLN A 125 15.16 -6.59 -5.33
C GLN A 125 15.29 -6.57 -3.81
N THR A 126 14.46 -5.78 -3.13
CA THR A 126 14.37 -5.75 -1.67
C THR A 126 12.99 -6.22 -1.24
N THR A 127 12.93 -7.22 -0.36
CA THR A 127 11.67 -7.73 0.20
C THR A 127 11.70 -7.63 1.72
N LEU A 128 10.68 -7.02 2.31
CA LEU A 128 10.36 -7.13 3.72
C LEU A 128 9.37 -8.30 3.88
N ALA A 129 9.87 -9.44 4.33
CA ALA A 129 9.07 -10.64 4.57
C ALA A 129 8.61 -10.65 6.03
N MET A 130 7.36 -10.27 6.23
CA MET A 130 6.69 -10.12 7.52
C MET A 130 6.02 -11.44 7.87
N LEU A 131 6.88 -12.43 8.13
CA LEU A 131 6.49 -13.74 8.60
C LEU A 131 6.09 -13.55 10.07
N GLY A 132 4.79 -13.36 10.33
CA GLY A 132 4.31 -13.16 11.69
C GLY A 132 4.50 -14.38 12.59
N ASP A 133 4.06 -14.24 13.84
CA ASP A 133 4.03 -15.32 14.82
C ASP A 133 2.60 -15.82 15.08
N GLU A 134 2.46 -16.76 16.02
CA GLU A 134 1.17 -17.35 16.39
C GLU A 134 0.14 -16.37 16.99
N PHE A 135 0.50 -15.10 17.21
CA PHE A 135 -0.30 -14.13 17.96
C PHE A 135 -0.94 -13.02 17.12
N GLY A 136 -0.87 -13.07 15.79
CA GLY A 136 -1.66 -12.16 14.96
C GLY A 136 -0.99 -10.82 14.67
N SER A 137 0.32 -10.80 14.41
CA SER A 137 1.09 -9.56 14.30
C SER A 137 0.65 -8.64 13.17
N VAL A 138 0.69 -7.33 13.45
CA VAL A 138 0.59 -6.27 12.44
C VAL A 138 1.87 -6.28 11.61
N GLY A 139 1.74 -6.27 10.28
CA GLY A 139 2.85 -6.29 9.34
C GLY A 139 3.73 -5.04 9.41
N LEU A 140 3.56 -4.12 8.45
CA LEU A 140 4.27 -2.85 8.43
C LEU A 140 3.34 -1.75 8.89
N THR A 141 3.73 -1.02 9.94
CA THR A 141 2.95 0.09 10.47
C THR A 141 3.59 1.42 10.11
N THR A 142 2.78 2.43 9.78
CA THR A 142 3.28 3.79 9.53
C THR A 142 2.61 4.84 10.41
N PHE A 143 3.34 5.90 10.74
CA PHE A 143 2.90 7.06 11.52
C PHE A 143 3.41 8.37 10.93
N GLY A 144 2.66 9.44 11.14
CA GLY A 144 3.02 10.78 10.67
C GLY A 144 3.11 10.85 9.14
N ASP A 145 4.19 11.42 8.62
CA ASP A 145 4.44 11.55 7.17
C ASP A 145 5.42 10.45 6.69
N ALA A 146 4.89 9.33 6.21
CA ALA A 146 5.68 8.17 5.82
C ALA A 146 5.66 7.94 4.31
N ILE A 147 6.83 7.61 3.74
CA ILE A 147 6.97 7.25 2.33
C ILE A 147 7.65 5.87 2.25
N LEU A 148 7.04 4.93 1.53
CA LEU A 148 7.64 3.65 1.19
C LEU A 148 7.93 3.61 -0.31
N ARG A 149 9.14 3.19 -0.69
CA ARG A 149 9.59 3.29 -2.08
C ARG A 149 10.46 2.12 -2.51
N ASP A 150 10.28 1.69 -3.77
CA ASP A 150 11.20 0.76 -4.45
C ASP A 150 11.47 -0.54 -3.67
N LEU A 151 10.42 -1.18 -3.12
CA LEU A 151 10.53 -2.40 -2.30
C LEU A 151 9.28 -3.29 -2.41
N GLU A 152 9.43 -4.55 -2.04
CA GLU A 152 8.33 -5.50 -1.87
C GLU A 152 8.04 -5.73 -0.38
N ILE A 153 6.76 -5.83 -0.05
CA ILE A 153 6.22 -6.16 1.27
C ILE A 153 5.45 -7.47 1.10
N ASP A 154 5.93 -8.53 1.74
CA ASP A 154 5.23 -9.82 1.83
C ASP A 154 4.73 -9.99 3.26
N ALA A 155 3.42 -9.79 3.45
CA ALA A 155 2.78 -9.82 4.76
C ALA A 155 2.22 -11.18 5.15
N GLY A 156 2.29 -12.19 4.27
CA GLY A 156 1.65 -13.49 4.50
C GLY A 156 0.20 -13.31 4.96
N ALA A 157 -0.15 -13.92 6.10
CA ALA A 157 -1.51 -13.95 6.63
C ALA A 157 -1.98 -12.66 7.33
N PHE A 158 -1.24 -11.55 7.22
CA PHE A 158 -1.46 -10.34 8.00
C PHE A 158 -1.75 -9.11 7.12
N TRP A 159 -2.12 -7.99 7.76
CA TRP A 159 -2.29 -6.72 7.06
C TRP A 159 -0.98 -6.31 6.37
N GLY A 160 -1.09 -5.87 5.13
CA GLY A 160 0.07 -5.45 4.34
C GLY A 160 0.74 -4.21 4.93
N VAL A 161 0.07 -3.07 4.84
CA VAL A 161 0.51 -1.80 5.41
C VAL A 161 -0.62 -1.19 6.22
N THR A 162 -0.36 -0.88 7.48
CA THR A 162 -1.32 -0.21 8.37
C THR A 162 -0.79 1.17 8.75
N ALA A 163 -1.40 2.22 8.21
CA ALA A 163 -1.13 3.59 8.60
C ALA A 163 -2.06 3.98 9.73
N ILE A 164 -1.53 4.19 10.94
CA ILE A 164 -2.35 4.52 12.11
C ILE A 164 -1.99 5.90 12.61
N GLY A 165 -2.97 6.82 12.63
CA GLY A 165 -2.71 8.23 12.95
C GLY A 165 -1.65 8.86 12.04
N ALA A 166 -1.53 8.35 10.81
CA ALA A 166 -0.68 8.94 9.80
C ALA A 166 -1.35 10.21 9.27
N LYS A 167 -0.53 11.25 9.05
CA LYS A 167 -0.95 12.44 8.30
C LYS A 167 -0.88 12.16 6.81
N SER A 168 0.19 11.47 6.39
CA SER A 168 0.33 11.04 5.02
C SER A 168 1.03 9.68 4.93
N LEU A 169 0.50 8.81 4.07
CA LEU A 169 1.17 7.60 3.60
C LEU A 169 1.35 7.74 2.09
N THR A 170 2.58 7.57 1.60
CA THR A 170 2.85 7.47 0.15
C THR A 170 3.57 6.16 -0.18
N LEU A 171 3.01 5.38 -1.10
CA LEU A 171 3.60 4.18 -1.67
C LEU A 171 4.04 4.46 -3.11
N CYS A 172 5.27 4.09 -3.45
CA CYS A 172 5.85 4.37 -4.74
C CYS A 172 6.69 3.23 -5.29
N ASN A 173 6.26 2.62 -6.39
CA ASN A 173 6.89 1.41 -6.91
C ASN A 173 7.05 0.36 -5.79
N VAL A 174 5.97 0.16 -5.02
CA VAL A 174 5.91 -0.80 -3.93
C VAL A 174 4.96 -1.92 -4.33
N THR A 175 5.37 -3.16 -4.10
CA THR A 175 4.45 -4.30 -4.17
C THR A 175 4.09 -4.74 -2.75
N VAL A 176 2.80 -4.84 -2.45
CA VAL A 176 2.26 -5.38 -1.20
C VAL A 176 1.52 -6.67 -1.52
N LYS A 177 1.91 -7.75 -0.86
CA LYS A 177 1.29 -9.08 -0.97
C LYS A 177 0.81 -9.54 0.39
N THR A 178 -0.39 -10.09 0.44
CA THR A 178 -0.97 -10.71 1.65
C THR A 178 -1.98 -11.78 1.25
N ASP A 179 -2.18 -12.80 2.10
CA ASP A 179 -3.19 -13.84 1.95
C ASP A 179 -4.21 -13.88 3.10
N GLY A 180 -4.11 -13.00 4.11
CA GLY A 180 -4.95 -13.09 5.31
C GLY A 180 -5.67 -11.83 5.81
N ALA A 181 -5.34 -10.63 5.34
CA ALA A 181 -6.06 -9.41 5.75
C ALA A 181 -5.99 -8.31 4.66
N ASP A 182 -6.36 -7.07 5.01
CA ASP A 182 -6.37 -5.95 4.06
C ASP A 182 -4.97 -5.58 3.56
N GLY A 183 -4.90 -5.11 2.32
CA GLY A 183 -3.63 -4.77 1.67
C GLY A 183 -3.01 -3.51 2.26
N VAL A 184 -3.76 -2.41 2.23
CA VAL A 184 -3.39 -1.13 2.84
C VAL A 184 -4.55 -0.64 3.67
N GLN A 185 -4.36 -0.45 4.96
CA GLN A 185 -5.32 0.21 5.83
C GLN A 185 -4.80 1.57 6.23
N PHE A 186 -5.61 2.61 6.05
CA PHE A 186 -5.34 3.95 6.55
C PHE A 186 -6.39 4.32 7.58
N SER A 187 -5.98 4.40 8.84
CA SER A 187 -6.84 4.73 9.96
C SER A 187 -6.51 6.10 10.51
N GLN A 188 -7.45 7.02 10.37
CA GLN A 188 -7.38 8.30 11.07
C GLN A 188 -7.60 8.02 12.57
N TRP A 189 -6.56 8.23 13.37
CA TRP A 189 -6.59 8.06 14.83
C TRP A 189 -6.82 9.42 15.50
N PRO A 190 -7.51 9.50 16.66
CA PRO A 190 -7.54 10.65 17.56
C PRO A 190 -6.33 11.59 17.53
N GLY A 191 -6.57 12.84 17.12
CA GLY A 191 -5.56 13.91 17.02
C GLY A 191 -4.95 14.09 15.62
N GLY A 192 -5.22 13.18 14.68
CA GLY A 192 -4.88 13.33 13.27
C GLY A 192 -5.94 14.16 12.56
N GLY A 193 -5.59 15.37 12.12
CA GLY A 193 -6.41 16.15 11.19
C GLY A 193 -6.48 15.49 9.80
N ASP A 194 -6.60 16.30 8.75
CA ASP A 194 -6.70 15.78 7.38
C ASP A 194 -5.59 14.78 7.04
N GLY A 195 -5.99 13.69 6.39
CA GLY A 195 -5.14 12.56 6.03
C GLY A 195 -4.97 12.42 4.52
N PHE A 196 -3.82 11.92 4.08
CA PHE A 196 -3.54 11.64 2.67
C PHE A 196 -2.97 10.24 2.45
N VAL A 197 -3.47 9.54 1.44
CA VAL A 197 -2.93 8.26 0.95
C VAL A 197 -2.60 8.36 -0.53
N GLY A 198 -1.32 8.29 -0.88
CA GLY A 198 -0.86 8.25 -2.27
C GLY A 198 -0.33 6.87 -2.65
N ILE A 199 -0.82 6.25 -3.72
CA ILE A 199 -0.35 4.96 -4.23
C ILE A 199 0.01 5.10 -5.70
N TYR A 200 1.29 4.98 -6.01
CA TYR A 200 1.85 5.30 -7.32
C TYR A 200 2.71 4.17 -7.86
N ASP A 201 2.45 3.76 -9.10
CA ASP A 201 3.21 2.73 -9.80
C ASP A 201 3.38 1.44 -8.97
N SER A 202 2.38 1.12 -8.12
CA SER A 202 2.47 0.10 -7.07
C SER A 202 1.52 -1.06 -7.36
N GLU A 203 1.75 -2.21 -6.73
CA GLU A 203 0.86 -3.38 -6.83
C GLU A 203 0.39 -3.80 -5.45
N ILE A 204 -0.92 -3.87 -5.24
CA ILE A 204 -1.55 -4.39 -4.01
C ILE A 204 -2.28 -5.68 -4.37
N ALA A 205 -1.72 -6.82 -3.99
CA ALA A 205 -2.19 -8.13 -4.42
C ALA A 205 -2.62 -9.00 -3.23
N TYR A 206 -3.85 -9.50 -3.30
CA TYR A 206 -4.32 -10.57 -2.43
C TYR A 206 -4.00 -11.94 -3.04
N LEU A 207 -3.38 -12.80 -2.26
CA LEU A 207 -2.96 -14.15 -2.65
C LEU A 207 -3.85 -15.25 -2.05
N GLY A 208 -4.73 -14.89 -1.12
CA GLY A 208 -5.69 -15.81 -0.52
C GLY A 208 -6.87 -16.13 -1.45
N SER A 209 -7.71 -17.08 -1.06
CA SER A 209 -8.72 -17.66 -1.96
C SER A 209 -10.16 -17.65 -1.47
N THR A 210 -10.42 -17.27 -0.21
CA THR A 210 -11.75 -17.56 0.40
C THR A 210 -12.34 -16.47 1.28
N GLU A 211 -11.60 -15.44 1.65
CA GLU A 211 -12.06 -14.44 2.62
C GLU A 211 -12.36 -13.08 1.97
N ARG A 212 -13.31 -12.36 2.56
CA ARG A 212 -13.71 -11.03 2.10
C ARG A 212 -12.79 -9.97 2.70
N HIS A 213 -11.70 -9.70 2.02
CA HIS A 213 -10.76 -8.65 2.40
C HIS A 213 -10.76 -7.48 1.40
N VAL A 214 -10.24 -6.35 1.86
CA VAL A 214 -10.19 -5.09 1.12
C VAL A 214 -8.76 -4.81 0.66
N GLY A 215 -8.59 -4.38 -0.59
CA GLY A 215 -7.29 -3.93 -1.09
C GLY A 215 -6.78 -2.70 -0.36
N ILE A 216 -7.63 -1.67 -0.28
CA ILE A 216 -7.33 -0.43 0.43
C ILE A 216 -8.52 -0.06 1.32
N ASP A 217 -8.36 -0.03 2.63
CA ASP A 217 -9.40 0.40 3.57
C ASP A 217 -9.08 1.80 4.12
N LEU A 218 -9.95 2.76 3.83
CA LEU A 218 -9.90 4.12 4.34
C LEU A 218 -10.84 4.21 5.54
N TYR A 219 -10.25 4.30 6.73
CA TYR A 219 -10.94 4.08 7.99
C TYR A 219 -10.97 5.35 8.84
N CYS A 220 -12.16 5.87 9.12
CA CYS A 220 -12.33 7.07 9.93
C CYS A 220 -12.83 6.72 11.34
N LEU A 221 -11.97 6.91 12.34
CA LEU A 221 -12.16 6.46 13.72
C LEU A 221 -12.28 7.67 14.67
N ASP A 222 -13.49 7.92 15.16
CA ASP A 222 -13.87 8.93 16.17
C ASP A 222 -13.27 10.35 15.99
N GLN A 223 -13.23 10.88 14.75
CA GLN A 223 -12.66 12.20 14.43
C GLN A 223 -13.40 12.94 13.31
N SER A 224 -13.22 14.26 13.30
CA SER A 224 -13.48 15.14 12.16
C SER A 224 -12.19 15.38 11.36
N GLY A 225 -12.30 15.38 10.04
CA GLY A 225 -11.20 15.62 9.11
C GLY A 225 -11.46 14.94 7.76
N ASP A 226 -10.70 15.34 6.76
CA ASP A 226 -10.85 14.80 5.41
C ASP A 226 -9.76 13.77 5.11
N ILE A 227 -10.14 12.59 4.64
CA ILE A 227 -9.19 11.62 4.08
C ILE A 227 -9.20 11.80 2.56
N SER A 228 -8.03 12.06 1.99
CA SER A 228 -7.84 12.14 0.55
C SER A 228 -6.96 10.98 0.08
N ALA A 229 -7.34 10.35 -1.03
CA ALA A 229 -6.61 9.24 -1.60
C ALA A 229 -6.37 9.46 -3.10
N GLU A 230 -5.16 9.17 -3.56
CA GLU A 230 -4.77 9.22 -4.96
C GLU A 230 -4.10 7.90 -5.36
N ILE A 231 -4.66 7.20 -6.34
CA ILE A 231 -4.16 5.94 -6.88
C ILE A 231 -3.87 6.11 -8.36
N ARG A 232 -2.60 6.06 -8.75
CA ARG A 232 -2.18 6.27 -10.15
C ARG A 232 -1.23 5.18 -10.62
N ASN A 233 -1.40 4.74 -11.87
CA ASN A 233 -0.60 3.70 -12.53
C ASN A 233 -0.39 2.43 -11.68
N SER A 234 -1.31 2.15 -10.77
CA SER A 234 -1.16 1.08 -9.77
C SER A 234 -2.10 -0.07 -10.09
N ARG A 235 -1.77 -1.27 -9.62
CA ARG A 235 -2.58 -2.48 -9.81
C ARG A 235 -3.12 -2.98 -8.48
N ILE A 236 -4.42 -3.17 -8.38
CA ILE A 236 -5.10 -3.71 -7.19
C ILE A 236 -5.86 -4.97 -7.62
N SER A 237 -5.45 -6.12 -7.09
CA SER A 237 -5.86 -7.43 -7.61
C SER A 237 -6.05 -8.48 -6.54
N GLY A 238 -6.91 -9.47 -6.80
CA GLY A 238 -7.17 -10.57 -5.86
C GLY A 238 -8.20 -10.25 -4.77
N TRP A 239 -8.53 -8.98 -4.55
CA TRP A 239 -9.44 -8.54 -3.47
C TRP A 239 -10.93 -8.76 -3.73
N TYR A 240 -11.71 -8.92 -2.65
CA TYR A 240 -13.17 -8.89 -2.73
C TYR A 240 -13.66 -7.46 -2.96
N VAL A 241 -13.09 -6.49 -2.22
CA VAL A 241 -13.29 -5.05 -2.44
C VAL A 241 -11.97 -4.39 -2.82
N GLY A 242 -11.96 -3.57 -3.88
CA GLY A 242 -10.75 -2.82 -4.29
C GLY A 242 -10.36 -1.75 -3.26
N VAL A 243 -11.24 -0.77 -3.03
CA VAL A 243 -11.12 0.25 -1.98
C VAL A 243 -12.40 0.22 -1.13
N SER A 244 -12.28 0.35 0.18
CA SER A 244 -13.40 0.54 1.10
C SER A 244 -13.25 1.87 1.82
N TYR A 245 -14.37 2.49 2.14
CA TYR A 245 -14.45 3.56 3.11
C TYR A 245 -15.37 3.15 4.24
N THR A 246 -14.84 3.24 5.46
CA THR A 246 -15.57 2.89 6.67
C THR A 246 -15.61 4.10 7.61
N ASN A 247 -16.82 4.56 7.94
CA ASN A 247 -17.05 5.58 8.97
C ASN A 247 -17.89 5.00 10.10
N LEU A 248 -17.27 4.80 11.26
CA LEU A 248 -17.96 4.26 12.44
C LEU A 248 -18.58 5.34 13.34
N THR A 249 -18.54 6.59 12.93
CA THR A 249 -18.84 7.74 13.78
C THR A 249 -20.00 8.56 13.23
N THR A 250 -20.56 9.43 14.08
CA THR A 250 -21.52 10.47 13.67
C THR A 250 -20.83 11.80 13.35
N GLU A 251 -19.50 11.85 13.29
CA GLU A 251 -18.74 13.06 13.00
C GLU A 251 -18.52 13.22 11.48
N SER A 252 -18.39 14.48 11.05
CA SER A 252 -18.19 14.83 9.64
C SER A 252 -16.78 14.46 9.20
N CYS A 253 -16.64 13.26 8.66
CA CYS A 253 -15.45 12.80 7.97
C CYS A 253 -15.80 12.67 6.49
N SER A 254 -15.03 13.34 5.63
CA SER A 254 -15.23 13.22 4.19
C SER A 254 -14.09 12.45 3.55
N VAL A 255 -14.39 11.74 2.47
CA VAL A 255 -13.39 11.01 1.70
C VAL A 255 -13.44 11.42 0.25
N SER A 256 -12.27 11.80 -0.27
CA SER A 256 -12.05 12.02 -1.69
C SER A 256 -11.10 10.95 -2.23
N LEU A 257 -11.46 10.31 -3.34
CA LEU A 257 -10.60 9.33 -4.02
C LEU A 257 -10.44 9.73 -5.48
N THR A 258 -9.20 9.83 -5.94
CA THR A 258 -8.87 9.89 -7.38
C THR A 258 -8.14 8.60 -7.75
N ALA A 259 -8.65 7.82 -8.72
CA ALA A 259 -8.06 6.53 -9.06
C ALA A 259 -8.06 6.20 -10.56
N ASP A 260 -6.97 5.62 -11.06
CA ASP A 260 -6.93 5.03 -12.42
C ASP A 260 -7.67 3.68 -12.44
N CYS A 261 -8.91 3.66 -12.95
CA CYS A 261 -9.80 2.49 -12.85
C CYS A 261 -9.30 1.25 -13.63
N LYS A 262 -8.30 1.40 -14.52
CA LYS A 262 -7.65 0.29 -15.26
C LYS A 262 -6.80 -0.63 -14.37
N GLY A 263 -6.42 -0.18 -13.19
CA GLY A 263 -5.59 -0.93 -12.25
C GLY A 263 -6.30 -2.07 -11.52
N PHE A 264 -7.63 -2.06 -11.49
CA PHE A 264 -8.44 -2.96 -10.69
C PHE A 264 -8.86 -4.19 -11.51
N THR A 265 -8.66 -5.40 -10.99
CA THR A 265 -8.77 -6.63 -11.79
C THR A 265 -9.73 -7.71 -11.25
N ASN A 266 -10.56 -7.42 -10.24
CA ASN A 266 -11.46 -8.41 -9.62
C ASN A 266 -12.98 -8.17 -9.84
N ASN A 267 -13.72 -9.29 -9.79
CA ASN A 267 -14.85 -9.64 -10.67
C ASN A 267 -16.21 -9.91 -9.99
N GLU A 268 -16.44 -9.55 -8.72
CA GLU A 268 -17.74 -9.81 -8.08
C GLU A 268 -18.27 -8.56 -7.37
N LEU A 269 -19.29 -7.94 -7.99
CA LEU A 269 -20.06 -6.79 -7.51
C LEU A 269 -19.32 -5.43 -7.54
N ALA A 270 -19.74 -4.62 -8.51
CA ALA A 270 -19.66 -3.16 -8.55
C ALA A 270 -18.62 -2.47 -7.66
N ASN A 271 -17.51 -2.20 -8.35
CA ASN A 271 -16.72 -0.98 -8.33
C ASN A 271 -15.80 -0.76 -7.14
N VAL A 272 -14.60 -0.36 -7.52
CA VAL A 272 -13.54 0.40 -6.87
C VAL A 272 -13.78 0.86 -5.42
N MET A 273 -14.99 1.20 -4.98
CA MET A 273 -15.31 1.72 -3.65
C MET A 273 -16.58 1.10 -3.02
N TYR A 274 -16.46 0.47 -1.86
CA TYR A 274 -17.58 0.13 -0.96
C TYR A 274 -17.67 1.15 0.18
N THR A 275 -18.87 1.62 0.53
CA THR A 275 -19.05 2.63 1.60
C THR A 275 -20.03 2.13 2.66
N GLU A 276 -19.58 2.10 3.91
CA GLU A 276 -20.44 1.95 5.09
C GLU A 276 -20.50 3.30 5.81
N CYS A 277 -21.40 4.19 5.38
CA CYS A 277 -21.68 5.42 6.12
C CYS A 277 -23.17 5.77 6.16
N THR A 278 -23.58 6.45 7.24
CA THR A 278 -24.98 6.83 7.50
C THR A 278 -25.26 8.18 6.82
N PRO A 279 -26.30 8.30 5.97
CA PRO A 279 -26.66 9.60 5.38
C PRO A 279 -27.00 10.64 6.47
N PRO A 280 -26.63 11.93 6.32
CA PRO A 280 -26.15 12.63 5.12
C PRO A 280 -24.62 12.74 5.01
N ASP A 281 -23.83 12.12 5.88
CA ASP A 281 -22.43 12.51 6.12
C ASP A 281 -21.47 12.13 4.96
N CYS A 282 -21.89 11.29 4.03
CA CYS A 282 -21.14 10.98 2.82
C CYS A 282 -21.46 11.98 1.69
N THR A 283 -20.93 13.22 1.76
CA THR A 283 -21.37 14.29 0.84
C THR A 283 -20.58 14.48 -0.46
N GLN A 284 -19.37 13.94 -0.67
CA GLN A 284 -18.67 14.12 -1.95
C GLN A 284 -17.77 12.94 -2.31
N PHE A 285 -18.34 11.93 -2.95
CA PHE A 285 -17.55 10.98 -3.72
C PHE A 285 -17.41 11.53 -5.14
N VAL A 286 -16.20 11.95 -5.50
CA VAL A 286 -15.85 12.28 -6.88
C VAL A 286 -15.16 11.04 -7.45
N GLU A 287 -15.94 10.04 -7.86
CA GLU A 287 -15.42 8.94 -8.69
C GLU A 287 -15.19 9.51 -10.11
N GLU A 288 -13.99 9.99 -10.38
CA GLU A 288 -13.56 10.31 -11.75
C GLU A 288 -13.04 9.04 -12.43
N CYS A 289 -13.92 8.08 -12.70
CA CYS A 289 -13.68 7.06 -13.72
C CYS A 289 -14.21 7.58 -15.07
N PRO A 290 -13.36 7.87 -16.07
CA PRO A 290 -13.82 8.14 -17.43
C PRO A 290 -14.40 6.91 -18.13
#